data_AF-A0A2Z4UN11-F1
#
_entry.id   AF-A0A2Z4UN11-F1
#
_cell.length_a   1.000
_cell.length_b   1.000
_cell.length_c   1.000
_cell.angle_alpha   90.00
_cell.angle_beta   90.00
_cell.angle_gamma   90.00
#
_symmetry.space_group_name_H-M   'P 1'
#
loop_
_entity.id
_entity.type
_entity.pdbx_description
1 polymer ?
#
loop_
_entity_poly.entity_id
_entity_poly.type
_entity_poly.pdbx_seq_one_letter_code
_entity_poly.pdbx_strand_id
1 'polypeptide(L)'
;MLEPSKKDNPNPSLTVDPPKPVRLIMSFMMNRMMDPARLQKQWDAAEAERQALGTPHKVEYFHQLDDPYSHLSAQKLADLGAAYDIEIVPHLINATGGKNQPYPEDLAAYARRDAAAVGPHYKVGFPGNAGTLPNEEDRLLAARILAAASPAEFVDRVAPVSELLWVGDHNALQALADELGTVSEKEALKRLAEDSEMLQKEGHYSGGTFRYAGEWFWGIDRLYHLEARLKERGAHKEGAAAVADRPPLDWGPTKDTGTITLEVFPSLRSPYTAIIFDKACELADASGVKLVVRPVLPMVMRGVPGTQTKGRYIFSDTKREGEAIGVGFGPVYDPIGEPVRRAYSLFPWAASQGKGRELLSAFLDAAFRQAVRIDTDRGMKKVVEAAGLSWKEAKPQLGTDDWKAEVTENQRVMAEDMQLWGVPSFRVSGPGSAPDFTTWGQDRLWLVAAEIKKRIADKS
;
A
#
# COMPACT_ATOMS: atom_id res chain seq x y z
N MET A 1 -4.71 -6.71 -24.74
CA MET A 1 -4.77 -8.17 -24.49
C MET A 1 -4.96 -8.37 -23.00
N LEU A 2 -5.97 -9.11 -22.56
CA LEU A 2 -6.32 -9.24 -21.14
C LEU A 2 -5.24 -9.97 -20.32
N GLU A 3 -4.65 -11.01 -20.90
CA GLU A 3 -3.54 -11.76 -20.31
C GLU A 3 -2.46 -12.07 -21.32
N PRO A 4 -1.17 -11.93 -20.94
CA PRO A 4 -0.08 -12.44 -21.75
C PRO A 4 -0.20 -13.96 -21.92
N SER A 5 0.34 -14.50 -23.02
CA SER A 5 0.41 -15.94 -23.19
C SER A 5 1.24 -16.58 -22.07
N LYS A 6 1.09 -17.89 -21.85
CA LYS A 6 1.92 -18.62 -20.87
C LYS A 6 3.43 -18.48 -21.12
N LYS A 7 3.84 -18.20 -22.37
CA LYS A 7 5.24 -17.97 -22.73
C LYS A 7 5.69 -16.54 -22.46
N ASP A 8 4.76 -15.59 -22.48
CA ASP A 8 5.05 -14.16 -22.34
C ASP A 8 4.88 -13.65 -20.89
N ASN A 9 4.24 -14.44 -20.01
CA ASN A 9 4.17 -14.11 -18.59
C ASN A 9 5.51 -14.45 -17.90
N PRO A 10 6.19 -13.49 -17.25
CA PRO A 10 7.48 -13.74 -16.58
C PRO A 10 7.33 -14.55 -15.28
N ASN A 11 6.11 -14.81 -14.83
CA ASN A 11 5.82 -15.61 -13.65
C ASN A 11 5.67 -17.11 -14.01
N PRO A 12 6.18 -18.03 -13.16
CA PRO A 12 5.95 -19.46 -13.34
C PRO A 12 4.45 -19.79 -13.41
N SER A 13 4.08 -20.81 -14.19
CA SER A 13 2.68 -21.26 -14.30
C SER A 13 2.05 -21.60 -12.94
N LEU A 14 2.83 -22.18 -12.03
CA LEU A 14 2.44 -22.47 -10.65
C LEU A 14 2.09 -21.22 -9.82
N THR A 15 2.61 -20.04 -10.20
CA THR A 15 2.33 -18.76 -9.53
C THR A 15 1.09 -18.08 -10.12
N VAL A 16 0.84 -18.26 -11.42
CA VAL A 16 -0.30 -17.65 -12.12
C VAL A 16 -1.57 -18.49 -12.00
N ASP A 17 -1.43 -19.82 -12.01
CA ASP A 17 -2.56 -20.75 -11.91
C ASP A 17 -2.13 -22.07 -11.22
N PRO A 18 -2.00 -22.08 -9.89
CA PRO A 18 -1.54 -23.25 -9.14
C PRO A 18 -2.56 -24.40 -9.22
N PRO A 19 -2.10 -25.67 -9.34
CA PRO A 19 -2.98 -26.83 -9.25
C PRO A 19 -3.50 -27.02 -7.82
N LYS A 20 -4.61 -27.75 -7.68
CA LYS A 20 -5.34 -27.90 -6.40
C LYS A 20 -4.46 -28.33 -5.20
N PRO A 21 -3.54 -29.30 -5.31
CA PRO A 21 -2.69 -29.68 -4.18
C PRO A 21 -1.77 -28.54 -3.72
N VAL A 22 -1.23 -27.78 -4.67
CA VAL A 22 -0.35 -26.63 -4.40
C VAL A 22 -1.12 -25.52 -3.68
N ARG A 23 -2.38 -25.26 -4.08
CA ARG A 23 -3.25 -24.28 -3.39
C ARG A 23 -3.46 -24.59 -1.92
N LEU A 24 -3.63 -25.87 -1.57
CA LEU A 24 -3.78 -26.30 -0.18
C LEU A 24 -2.51 -26.05 0.64
N ILE A 25 -1.34 -26.34 0.06
CA ILE A 25 -0.05 -26.07 0.70
C ILE A 25 0.16 -24.57 0.88
N MET A 26 -0.11 -23.77 -0.16
CA MET A 26 -0.01 -22.30 -0.09
C MET A 26 -0.94 -21.74 0.99
N SER A 27 -2.20 -22.19 1.05
CA SER A 27 -3.16 -21.80 2.08
C SER A 27 -2.65 -22.13 3.48
N PHE A 28 -2.15 -23.35 3.71
CA PHE A 28 -1.56 -23.74 5.00
C PHE A 28 -0.38 -22.84 5.39
N MET A 29 0.56 -22.61 4.46
CA MET A 29 1.76 -21.79 4.71
C MET A 29 1.41 -20.33 5.01
N MET A 30 0.51 -19.72 4.25
CA MET A 30 0.08 -18.33 4.47
C MET A 30 -0.62 -18.17 5.83
N ASN A 31 -1.54 -19.08 6.16
CA ASN A 31 -2.25 -19.03 7.44
C ASN A 31 -1.32 -19.24 8.64
N ARG A 32 -0.32 -20.12 8.50
CA ARG A 32 0.71 -20.29 9.52
C ARG A 32 1.60 -19.05 9.67
N MET A 33 1.91 -18.36 8.58
CA MET A 33 2.72 -17.14 8.60
C MET A 33 1.99 -15.99 9.30
N MET A 34 0.67 -15.90 9.12
CA MET A 34 -0.17 -14.84 9.69
C MET A 34 -0.78 -15.21 11.06
N ASP A 35 -0.31 -16.28 11.71
CA ASP A 35 -0.81 -16.72 13.00
C ASP A 35 -0.48 -15.66 14.08
N PRO A 36 -1.48 -15.02 14.73
CA PRO A 36 -1.25 -13.99 15.75
C PRO A 36 -0.39 -14.49 16.90
N ALA A 37 -0.54 -15.75 17.32
CA ALA A 37 0.22 -16.29 18.43
C ALA A 37 1.72 -16.42 18.09
N ARG A 38 2.05 -16.71 16.82
CA ARG A 38 3.45 -16.73 16.37
C ARG A 38 4.04 -15.33 16.31
N LEU A 39 3.28 -14.37 15.79
CA LEU A 39 3.72 -12.97 15.73
C LEU A 39 3.95 -12.41 17.14
N GLN A 40 3.00 -12.62 18.06
CA GLN A 40 3.15 -12.21 19.46
C GLN A 40 4.37 -12.84 20.12
N LYS A 41 4.57 -14.15 19.94
CA LYS A 41 5.76 -14.84 20.47
C LYS A 41 7.07 -14.25 19.91
N GLN A 42 7.09 -13.85 18.64
CA GLN A 42 8.27 -13.24 18.02
C GLN A 42 8.56 -11.85 18.62
N TRP A 43 7.52 -11.04 18.84
CA TRP A 43 7.65 -9.74 19.49
C TRP A 43 8.09 -9.86 20.95
N ASP A 44 7.52 -10.80 21.70
CA ASP A 44 7.89 -11.03 23.10
C ASP A 44 9.33 -11.55 23.24
N ALA A 45 9.78 -12.38 22.29
CA ALA A 45 11.17 -12.83 22.25
C ALA A 45 12.15 -11.68 21.98
N ALA A 46 11.84 -10.80 21.02
CA ALA A 46 12.66 -9.63 20.73
C ALA A 46 12.71 -8.66 21.92
N GLU A 47 11.60 -8.47 22.61
CA GLU A 47 11.54 -7.63 23.82
C GLU A 47 12.34 -8.26 24.98
N ALA A 48 12.23 -9.56 25.20
CA ALA A 48 12.99 -10.26 26.22
C ALA A 48 14.51 -10.18 25.96
N GLU A 49 14.93 -10.31 24.68
CA GLU A 49 16.33 -10.14 24.29
C GLU A 49 16.83 -8.72 24.57
N ARG A 50 16.04 -7.69 24.19
CA ARG A 50 16.36 -6.28 24.47
C ARG A 50 16.54 -6.03 25.97
N GLN A 51 15.60 -6.51 26.79
CA GLN A 51 15.64 -6.35 28.25
C GLN A 51 16.86 -7.08 28.85
N ALA A 52 17.16 -8.29 28.40
CA ALA A 52 18.32 -9.05 28.86
C ALA A 52 19.66 -8.37 28.55
N LEU A 53 19.74 -7.67 27.41
CA LEU A 53 20.91 -6.90 26.99
C LEU A 53 20.94 -5.48 27.56
N GLY A 54 19.86 -5.02 28.21
CA GLY A 54 19.75 -3.64 28.71
C GLY A 54 19.82 -2.58 27.60
N THR A 55 19.42 -2.94 26.39
CA THR A 55 19.52 -2.03 25.23
C THR A 55 18.27 -1.14 25.10
N PRO A 56 18.43 0.08 24.54
CA PRO A 56 17.30 0.96 24.26
C PRO A 56 16.42 0.36 23.16
N HIS A 57 15.19 0.86 23.05
CA HIS A 57 14.32 0.57 21.92
C HIS A 57 14.93 1.15 20.64
N LYS A 58 15.21 0.33 19.64
CA LYS A 58 15.82 0.77 18.38
C LYS A 58 14.82 0.72 17.24
N VAL A 59 14.63 1.85 16.59
CA VAL A 59 13.83 1.99 15.37
C VAL A 59 14.78 2.25 14.21
N GLU A 60 14.95 1.27 13.33
CA GLU A 60 15.72 1.44 12.10
C GLU A 60 14.86 2.21 11.09
N TYR A 61 15.40 3.26 10.46
CA TYR A 61 14.72 4.05 9.44
C TYR A 61 15.52 4.04 8.14
N PHE A 62 14.88 3.64 7.04
CA PHE A 62 15.53 3.52 5.73
C PHE A 62 15.07 4.67 4.83
N HIS A 63 15.95 5.65 4.66
CA HIS A 63 15.71 6.85 3.85
C HIS A 63 16.22 6.67 2.42
N GLN A 64 15.35 6.91 1.45
CA GLN A 64 15.71 6.96 0.03
C GLN A 64 15.54 8.40 -0.47
N LEU A 65 16.60 8.98 -1.01
CA LEU A 65 16.65 10.42 -1.34
C LEU A 65 15.68 10.84 -2.45
N ASP A 66 15.32 9.94 -3.35
CA ASP A 66 14.42 10.17 -4.48
C ASP A 66 13.03 9.53 -4.30
N ASP A 67 12.67 9.20 -3.05
CA ASP A 67 11.35 8.68 -2.70
C ASP A 67 10.49 9.75 -2.00
N PRO A 68 9.37 10.17 -2.60
CA PRO A 68 8.44 11.11 -1.97
C PRO A 68 7.92 10.66 -0.59
N TYR A 69 7.77 9.35 -0.37
CA TYR A 69 7.33 8.85 0.94
C TYR A 69 8.45 8.93 2.00
N SER A 70 9.71 8.79 1.58
CA SER A 70 10.86 9.06 2.45
C SER A 70 10.88 10.53 2.90
N HIS A 71 10.56 11.47 2.01
CA HIS A 71 10.44 12.89 2.34
C HIS A 71 9.33 13.18 3.37
N LEU A 72 8.15 12.57 3.22
CA LEU A 72 7.09 12.69 4.22
C LEU A 72 7.50 12.12 5.58
N SER A 73 8.11 10.92 5.59
CA SER A 73 8.58 10.27 6.81
C SER A 73 9.71 11.06 7.50
N ALA A 74 10.60 11.70 6.75
CA ALA A 74 11.70 12.51 7.27
C ALA A 74 11.21 13.63 8.19
N GLN A 75 10.10 14.28 7.82
CA GLN A 75 9.49 15.36 8.60
C GLN A 75 8.88 14.90 9.94
N LYS A 76 8.77 13.58 10.18
CA LYS A 76 8.22 13.00 11.42
C LYS A 76 9.26 12.38 12.34
N LEU A 77 10.54 12.29 11.94
CA LEU A 77 11.53 11.59 12.76
C LEU A 77 11.80 12.31 14.09
N ALA A 78 11.92 13.63 14.07
CA ALA A 78 12.13 14.42 15.28
C ALA A 78 10.94 14.30 16.25
N ASP A 79 9.71 14.41 15.73
CA ASP A 79 8.48 14.19 16.51
C ASP A 79 8.44 12.78 17.12
N LEU A 80 8.85 11.76 16.37
CA LEU A 80 8.92 10.37 16.84
C LEU A 80 9.95 10.19 17.96
N GLY A 81 11.16 10.73 17.80
CA GLY A 81 12.20 10.71 18.84
C GLY A 81 11.81 11.53 20.09
N ALA A 82 11.01 12.59 19.91
CA ALA A 82 10.47 13.37 21.01
C ALA A 82 9.39 12.61 21.78
N ALA A 83 8.45 11.94 21.09
CA ALA A 83 7.31 11.27 21.70
C ALA A 83 7.63 9.90 22.35
N TYR A 84 8.70 9.24 21.92
CA TYR A 84 9.05 7.89 22.37
C TYR A 84 10.50 7.81 22.87
N ASP A 85 10.73 6.97 23.88
CA ASP A 85 12.06 6.62 24.40
C ASP A 85 12.71 5.56 23.50
N ILE A 86 13.21 6.05 22.37
CA ILE A 86 13.78 5.24 21.29
C ILE A 86 15.08 5.85 20.78
N GLU A 87 15.96 5.00 20.24
CA GLU A 87 17.04 5.40 19.34
C GLU A 87 16.59 5.18 17.89
N ILE A 88 16.59 6.24 17.10
CA ILE A 88 16.39 6.13 15.65
C ILE A 88 17.74 5.82 15.01
N VAL A 89 17.81 4.70 14.29
CA VAL A 89 19.01 4.23 13.57
C VAL A 89 18.78 4.45 12.08
N PRO A 90 19.31 5.52 11.49
CA PRO A 90 19.09 5.83 10.09
C PRO A 90 19.99 5.01 9.17
N HIS A 91 19.41 4.58 8.06
CA HIS A 91 20.05 3.92 6.93
C HIS A 91 19.75 4.71 5.67
N LEU A 92 20.78 5.03 4.90
CA LEU A 92 20.66 5.77 3.65
C LEU A 92 20.73 4.78 2.49
N ILE A 93 19.67 4.62 1.72
CA ILE A 93 19.56 3.57 0.70
C ILE A 93 19.39 4.13 -0.72
N ASN A 94 19.78 3.33 -1.70
CA ASN A 94 19.44 3.53 -3.10
C ASN A 94 18.02 2.99 -3.37
N ALA A 95 17.40 3.51 -4.42
CA ALA A 95 16.23 2.88 -5.02
C ALA A 95 16.55 1.42 -5.40
N THR A 96 15.78 0.46 -4.89
CA THR A 96 16.04 -0.96 -5.18
C THR A 96 15.60 -1.38 -6.57
N GLY A 97 14.52 -0.76 -7.09
CA GLY A 97 13.93 -1.07 -8.39
C GLY A 97 13.55 -2.55 -8.58
N GLY A 98 13.59 -2.99 -9.84
CA GLY A 98 13.47 -4.40 -10.22
C GLY A 98 12.08 -5.01 -10.01
N LYS A 99 12.04 -6.34 -9.80
CA LYS A 99 10.78 -7.11 -9.74
C LYS A 99 9.84 -6.71 -8.59
N ASN A 100 10.36 -6.10 -7.53
CA ASN A 100 9.56 -5.66 -6.39
C ASN A 100 8.82 -4.33 -6.66
N GLN A 101 9.44 -3.45 -7.47
CA GLN A 101 8.95 -2.14 -7.86
C GLN A 101 8.84 -2.05 -9.41
N PRO A 102 7.83 -2.70 -10.01
CA PRO A 102 7.59 -2.61 -11.45
C PRO A 102 7.12 -1.19 -11.83
N TYR A 103 7.37 -0.79 -13.08
CA TYR A 103 6.98 0.52 -13.64
C TYR A 103 7.59 1.71 -12.88
N PRO A 104 8.93 1.83 -12.84
CA PRO A 104 9.60 2.83 -12.01
C PRO A 104 9.21 4.28 -12.36
N GLU A 105 9.03 4.59 -13.64
CA GLU A 105 8.63 5.94 -14.08
C GLU A 105 7.21 6.28 -13.64
N ASP A 106 6.26 5.37 -13.85
CA ASP A 106 4.87 5.52 -13.41
C ASP A 106 4.79 5.58 -11.87
N LEU A 107 5.60 4.78 -11.17
CA LEU A 107 5.71 4.79 -9.70
C LEU A 107 6.23 6.12 -9.17
N ALA A 108 7.28 6.68 -9.77
CA ALA A 108 7.82 7.97 -9.35
C ALA A 108 6.83 9.10 -9.59
N ALA A 109 6.17 9.12 -10.77
CA ALA A 109 5.15 10.10 -11.09
C ALA A 109 3.94 10.01 -10.13
N TYR A 110 3.50 8.80 -9.83
CA TYR A 110 2.42 8.54 -8.86
C TYR A 110 2.81 8.96 -7.45
N ALA A 111 3.96 8.50 -6.95
CA ALA A 111 4.41 8.76 -5.58
C ALA A 111 4.51 10.26 -5.31
N ARG A 112 4.95 11.05 -6.29
CA ARG A 112 5.01 12.51 -6.19
C ARG A 112 3.64 13.14 -5.95
N ARG A 113 2.66 12.83 -6.82
CA ARG A 113 1.30 13.39 -6.70
C ARG A 113 0.58 12.88 -5.45
N ASP A 114 0.81 11.62 -5.08
CA ASP A 114 0.22 11.03 -3.89
C ASP A 114 0.80 11.65 -2.61
N ALA A 115 2.12 11.82 -2.52
CA ALA A 115 2.75 12.47 -1.37
C ALA A 115 2.26 13.91 -1.18
N ALA A 116 2.08 14.67 -2.26
CA ALA A 116 1.50 16.02 -2.20
C ALA A 116 0.04 16.03 -1.70
N ALA A 117 -0.76 15.02 -2.07
CA ALA A 117 -2.13 14.89 -1.60
C ALA A 117 -2.22 14.39 -0.15
N VAL A 118 -1.31 13.50 0.26
CA VAL A 118 -1.28 12.86 1.57
C VAL A 118 -0.70 13.78 2.65
N GLY A 119 0.40 14.48 2.34
CA GLY A 119 1.18 15.22 3.32
C GLY A 119 0.37 16.16 4.24
N PRO A 120 -0.51 17.01 3.70
CA PRO A 120 -1.30 17.93 4.52
C PRO A 120 -2.13 17.24 5.61
N HIS A 121 -2.60 16.01 5.36
CA HIS A 121 -3.39 15.24 6.33
C HIS A 121 -2.56 14.70 7.50
N TYR A 122 -1.25 14.64 7.35
CA TYR A 122 -0.29 14.31 8.42
C TYR A 122 0.48 15.54 8.95
N LYS A 123 0.06 16.75 8.56
CA LYS A 123 0.71 18.02 8.91
C LYS A 123 2.17 18.09 8.44
N VAL A 124 2.45 17.55 7.26
CA VAL A 124 3.75 17.60 6.58
C VAL A 124 3.56 18.10 5.15
N GLY A 125 4.63 18.56 4.51
CA GLY A 125 4.59 19.08 3.14
C GLY A 125 5.18 18.11 2.13
N PHE A 126 4.84 18.30 0.86
CA PHE A 126 5.65 17.85 -0.27
C PHE A 126 5.67 18.98 -1.31
N PRO A 127 6.81 19.39 -1.86
CA PRO A 127 6.88 20.56 -2.73
C PRO A 127 6.04 20.41 -3.99
N GLY A 128 5.06 21.30 -4.19
CA GLY A 128 4.12 21.23 -5.32
C GLY A 128 4.76 21.46 -6.69
N ASN A 129 5.93 22.12 -6.72
CA ASN A 129 6.74 22.36 -7.92
C ASN A 129 7.82 21.29 -8.18
N ALA A 130 7.91 20.26 -7.34
CA ALA A 130 8.91 19.21 -7.49
C ALA A 130 8.80 18.49 -8.84
N GLY A 131 9.96 18.14 -9.40
CA GLY A 131 10.05 17.21 -10.51
C GLY A 131 9.67 15.77 -10.11
N THR A 132 9.74 14.84 -11.06
CA THR A 132 9.48 13.40 -10.77
C THR A 132 10.60 12.78 -9.94
N LEU A 133 11.85 13.18 -10.17
CA LEU A 133 13.02 12.78 -9.40
C LEU A 133 13.92 14.02 -9.19
N PRO A 134 14.61 14.11 -8.05
CA PRO A 134 15.64 15.14 -7.86
C PRO A 134 16.85 14.91 -8.78
N ASN A 135 17.59 15.98 -9.07
CA ASN A 135 18.82 15.96 -9.87
C ASN A 135 19.88 15.01 -9.25
N GLU A 136 20.67 14.32 -10.08
CA GLU A 136 21.66 13.34 -9.62
C GLU A 136 22.79 13.97 -8.80
N GLU A 137 23.28 15.15 -9.21
CA GLU A 137 24.32 15.88 -8.47
C GLU A 137 23.81 16.30 -7.08
N ASP A 138 22.59 16.84 -7.00
CA ASP A 138 21.99 17.23 -5.72
C ASP A 138 21.67 16.02 -4.84
N ARG A 139 21.24 14.89 -5.42
CA ARG A 139 21.08 13.64 -4.67
C ARG A 139 22.39 13.18 -4.06
N LEU A 140 23.49 13.25 -4.83
CA LEU A 140 24.80 12.88 -4.31
C LEU A 140 25.28 13.86 -3.24
N LEU A 141 25.05 15.16 -3.40
CA LEU A 141 25.37 16.16 -2.39
C LEU A 141 24.59 15.92 -1.09
N ALA A 142 23.27 15.71 -1.18
CA ALA A 142 22.42 15.35 -0.05
C ALA A 142 22.89 14.05 0.64
N ALA A 143 23.26 13.03 -0.13
CA ALA A 143 23.82 11.79 0.39
C ALA A 143 25.10 12.04 1.19
N ARG A 144 25.98 12.91 0.71
CA ARG A 144 27.25 13.26 1.38
C ARG A 144 27.04 14.06 2.67
N ILE A 145 26.03 14.94 2.73
CA ILE A 145 25.65 15.65 3.95
C ILE A 145 25.14 14.66 5.00
N LEU A 146 24.22 13.78 4.61
CA LEU A 146 23.58 12.83 5.53
C LEU A 146 24.52 11.71 5.97
N ALA A 147 25.43 11.25 5.10
CA ALA A 147 26.43 10.26 5.46
C ALA A 147 27.52 10.80 6.40
N ALA A 148 27.69 12.13 6.48
CA ALA A 148 28.59 12.77 7.45
C ALA A 148 27.98 12.86 8.86
N ALA A 149 26.66 12.71 8.99
CA ALA A 149 25.93 12.90 10.24
C ALA A 149 26.03 11.66 11.15
N SER A 150 26.16 11.88 12.46
CA SER A 150 25.81 10.86 13.46
C SER A 150 24.31 10.54 13.42
N PRO A 151 23.84 9.43 14.02
CA PRO A 151 22.42 9.09 14.03
C PRO A 151 21.50 10.19 14.56
N ALA A 152 21.90 10.89 15.64
CA ALA A 152 21.13 11.99 16.20
C ALA A 152 21.08 13.19 15.24
N GLU A 153 22.24 13.58 14.70
CA GLU A 153 22.31 14.66 13.72
C GLU A 153 21.54 14.34 12.43
N PHE A 154 21.51 13.08 12.00
CA PHE A 154 20.75 12.68 10.81
C PHE A 154 19.25 12.99 11.00
N VAL A 155 18.69 12.70 12.18
CA VAL A 155 17.27 12.97 12.48
C VAL A 155 16.97 14.46 12.32
N ASP A 156 17.87 15.34 12.76
CA ASP A 156 17.72 16.79 12.64
C ASP A 156 17.95 17.29 11.21
N ARG A 157 18.88 16.68 10.47
CA ARG A 157 19.33 17.13 9.14
C ARG A 157 18.45 16.62 8.00
N VAL A 158 17.81 15.46 8.13
CA VAL A 158 17.17 14.79 6.98
C VAL A 158 15.98 15.56 6.41
N ALA A 159 15.13 16.15 7.26
CA ALA A 159 13.99 16.93 6.78
C ALA A 159 14.41 18.17 5.97
N PRO A 160 15.28 19.08 6.46
CA PRO A 160 15.70 20.23 5.67
C PRO A 160 16.53 19.85 4.44
N VAL A 161 17.41 18.84 4.53
CA VAL A 161 18.15 18.34 3.35
C VAL A 161 17.18 17.82 2.28
N SER A 162 16.18 17.03 2.69
CA SER A 162 15.19 16.47 1.77
C SER A 162 14.30 17.55 1.14
N GLU A 163 13.92 18.58 1.90
CA GLU A 163 13.16 19.73 1.37
C GLU A 163 13.92 20.45 0.25
N LEU A 164 15.17 20.85 0.51
CA LEU A 164 15.99 21.55 -0.48
C LEU A 164 16.23 20.69 -1.74
N LEU A 165 16.42 19.39 -1.54
CA LEU A 165 16.57 18.42 -2.63
C LEU A 165 15.32 18.36 -3.51
N TRP A 166 14.12 18.29 -2.93
CA TRP A 166 12.86 18.18 -3.68
C TRP A 166 12.40 19.50 -4.31
N VAL A 167 12.68 20.63 -3.66
CA VAL A 167 12.45 21.97 -4.25
C VAL A 167 13.44 22.24 -5.41
N GLY A 168 14.60 21.58 -5.40
CA GLY A 168 15.66 21.76 -6.40
C GLY A 168 16.49 23.03 -6.18
N ASP A 169 16.65 23.45 -4.92
CA ASP A 169 17.47 24.61 -4.57
C ASP A 169 18.92 24.19 -4.32
N HIS A 170 19.67 24.04 -5.41
CA HIS A 170 21.08 23.65 -5.40
C HIS A 170 21.94 24.60 -4.53
N ASN A 171 21.71 25.91 -4.62
CA ASN A 171 22.53 26.89 -3.91
C ASN A 171 22.32 26.78 -2.40
N ALA A 172 21.07 26.63 -1.96
CA ALA A 172 20.78 26.42 -0.55
C ALA A 172 21.30 25.07 -0.05
N LEU A 173 21.19 24.00 -0.87
CA LEU A 173 21.74 22.69 -0.52
C LEU A 173 23.27 22.72 -0.39
N GLN A 174 23.96 23.47 -1.27
CA GLN A 174 25.40 23.67 -1.19
C GLN A 174 25.80 24.49 0.04
N ALA A 175 25.07 25.56 0.36
CA ALA A 175 25.31 26.31 1.61
C ALA A 175 25.13 25.42 2.85
N LEU A 176 24.12 24.54 2.86
CA LEU A 176 23.90 23.58 3.93
C LEU A 176 25.03 22.53 4.01
N ALA A 177 25.58 22.13 2.86
CA ALA A 177 26.75 21.25 2.81
C ALA A 177 28.01 21.90 3.39
N ASP A 178 28.22 23.18 3.14
CA ASP A 178 29.33 23.95 3.67
C ASP A 178 29.22 24.13 5.20
N GLU A 179 28.00 24.33 5.71
CA GLU A 179 27.71 24.47 7.14
C GLU A 179 27.84 23.14 7.90
N LEU A 180 27.18 22.09 7.42
CA LEU A 180 27.04 20.81 8.13
C LEU A 180 28.19 19.84 7.91
N GLY A 181 29.06 20.14 6.93
CA GLY A 181 30.12 19.27 6.46
C GLY A 181 29.61 18.14 5.55
N THR A 182 30.54 17.56 4.80
CA THR A 182 30.29 16.42 3.91
C THR A 182 31.38 15.38 4.03
N VAL A 183 31.04 14.12 3.73
CA VAL A 183 32.04 13.08 3.43
C VAL A 183 32.43 13.12 1.95
N SER A 184 33.45 12.35 1.58
CA SER A 184 33.78 12.15 0.17
C SER A 184 32.65 11.44 -0.59
N GLU A 185 32.57 11.65 -1.90
CA GLU A 185 31.64 10.92 -2.78
C GLU A 185 31.74 9.40 -2.60
N LYS A 186 32.98 8.88 -2.52
CA LYS A 186 33.24 7.45 -2.33
C LYS A 186 32.65 6.92 -1.03
N GLU A 187 32.73 7.67 0.06
CA GLU A 187 32.17 7.28 1.36
C GLU A 187 30.63 7.30 1.33
N ALA A 188 30.02 8.31 0.72
CA ALA A 188 28.57 8.38 0.57
C ALA A 188 28.02 7.22 -0.29
N LEU A 189 28.64 6.96 -1.44
CA LEU A 189 28.27 5.84 -2.32
C LEU A 189 28.45 4.48 -1.64
N LYS A 190 29.52 4.33 -0.84
CA LYS A 190 29.74 3.12 -0.05
C LYS A 190 28.62 2.92 0.98
N ARG A 191 28.26 3.97 1.72
CA ARG A 191 27.18 3.90 2.71
C ARG A 191 25.85 3.52 2.06
N LEU A 192 25.51 4.16 0.95
CA LEU A 192 24.32 3.85 0.14
C LEU A 192 24.27 2.37 -0.27
N ALA A 193 25.39 1.80 -0.72
CA ALA A 193 25.46 0.40 -1.12
C ALA A 193 25.28 -0.57 0.07
N GLU A 194 25.99 -0.33 1.18
CA GLU A 194 25.95 -1.18 2.38
C GLU A 194 24.56 -1.21 3.02
N ASP A 195 23.93 -0.03 3.19
CA ASP A 195 22.58 0.06 3.74
C ASP A 195 21.52 -0.53 2.80
N SER A 196 21.71 -0.43 1.47
CA SER A 196 20.83 -1.07 0.49
C SER A 196 20.92 -2.59 0.54
N GLU A 197 22.13 -3.14 0.71
CA GLU A 197 22.33 -4.58 0.89
C GLU A 197 21.70 -5.05 2.21
N MET A 198 21.79 -4.25 3.27
CA MET A 198 21.13 -4.54 4.54
C MET A 198 19.61 -4.60 4.39
N LEU A 199 18.97 -3.61 3.74
CA LEU A 199 17.53 -3.63 3.45
C LEU A 199 17.11 -4.92 2.74
N GLN A 200 17.87 -5.33 1.72
CA GLN A 200 17.59 -6.54 0.94
C GLN A 200 17.74 -7.81 1.78
N LYS A 201 18.81 -7.90 2.58
CA LYS A 201 19.08 -9.02 3.49
C LYS A 201 17.95 -9.19 4.51
N GLU A 202 17.39 -8.09 4.98
CA GLU A 202 16.28 -8.07 5.94
C GLU A 202 14.90 -8.24 5.28
N GLY A 203 14.88 -8.43 3.96
CA GLY A 203 13.69 -8.81 3.22
C GLY A 203 12.70 -7.67 2.97
N HIS A 204 13.19 -6.43 2.81
CA HIS A 204 12.38 -5.30 2.36
C HIS A 204 12.94 -4.69 1.06
N TYR A 205 12.21 -3.73 0.49
CA TYR A 205 12.48 -3.22 -0.86
C TYR A 205 12.00 -1.78 -1.11
N SER A 206 11.50 -1.06 -0.11
CA SER A 206 11.01 0.31 -0.28
C SER A 206 11.70 1.24 0.71
N GLY A 207 11.96 2.47 0.27
CA GLY A 207 12.32 3.58 1.15
C GLY A 207 11.16 4.07 2.00
N GLY A 208 11.47 5.02 2.88
CA GLY A 208 10.53 5.64 3.81
C GLY A 208 10.00 4.66 4.84
N THR A 209 10.65 3.51 5.01
CA THR A 209 10.19 2.41 5.84
C THR A 209 10.94 2.38 7.17
N PHE A 210 10.24 1.91 8.20
CA PHE A 210 10.75 1.73 9.54
C PHE A 210 10.79 0.25 9.89
N ARG A 211 11.74 -0.14 10.73
CA ARG A 211 11.81 -1.49 11.30
C ARG A 211 12.02 -1.43 12.80
N TYR A 212 11.21 -2.18 13.52
CA TYR A 212 11.27 -2.28 14.97
C TYR A 212 11.00 -3.72 15.41
N ALA A 213 11.90 -4.30 16.22
CA ALA A 213 11.79 -5.68 16.69
C ALA A 213 11.53 -6.72 15.57
N GLY A 214 12.15 -6.50 14.39
CA GLY A 214 11.99 -7.35 13.21
C GLY A 214 10.70 -7.16 12.39
N GLU A 215 9.83 -6.24 12.78
CA GLU A 215 8.60 -5.88 12.05
C GLU A 215 8.81 -4.62 11.20
N TRP A 216 8.22 -4.60 10.00
CA TRP A 216 8.32 -3.49 9.03
C TRP A 216 7.07 -2.58 9.04
N PHE A 217 7.28 -1.27 8.95
CA PHE A 217 6.24 -0.24 8.91
C PHE A 217 6.54 0.73 7.77
N TRP A 218 5.81 0.61 6.66
CA TRP A 218 6.13 1.34 5.44
C TRP A 218 5.47 2.72 5.40
N GLY A 219 6.30 3.75 5.33
CA GLY A 219 5.85 5.13 5.15
C GLY A 219 5.17 5.71 6.39
N ILE A 220 4.80 6.98 6.26
CA ILE A 220 4.02 7.72 7.26
C ILE A 220 2.68 7.02 7.56
N ASP A 221 2.10 6.33 6.57
CA ASP A 221 0.82 5.61 6.67
C ASP A 221 0.83 4.41 7.63
N ARG A 222 2.01 3.92 8.03
CA ARG A 222 2.14 2.81 8.98
C ARG A 222 2.78 3.24 10.31
N LEU A 223 3.08 4.52 10.49
CA LEU A 223 3.63 5.03 11.75
C LEU A 223 2.69 4.78 12.92
N TYR A 224 1.38 4.94 12.74
CA TYR A 224 0.42 4.69 13.83
C TYR A 224 0.50 3.24 14.38
N HIS A 225 0.90 2.25 13.56
CA HIS A 225 1.16 0.87 14.03
C HIS A 225 2.48 0.75 14.78
N LEU A 226 3.54 1.42 14.29
CA LEU A 226 4.81 1.49 15.00
C LEU A 226 4.62 2.14 16.38
N GLU A 227 3.88 3.24 16.42
CA GLU A 227 3.51 3.96 17.64
C GLU A 227 2.71 3.07 18.61
N ALA A 228 1.71 2.34 18.10
CA ALA A 228 0.95 1.39 18.92
C ALA A 228 1.86 0.30 19.52
N ARG A 229 2.83 -0.20 18.73
CA ARG A 229 3.81 -1.18 19.21
C ARG A 229 4.72 -0.61 20.30
N LEU A 230 5.23 0.60 20.10
CA LEU A 230 6.09 1.28 21.08
C LEU A 230 5.33 1.56 22.38
N LYS A 231 4.05 1.96 22.29
CA LYS A 231 3.14 2.11 23.43
C LYS A 231 2.96 0.79 24.19
N GLU A 232 2.69 -0.31 23.48
CA GLU A 232 2.56 -1.65 24.09
C GLU A 232 3.80 -2.05 24.89
N ARG A 233 5.00 -1.63 24.44
CA ARG A 233 6.28 -1.92 25.10
C ARG A 233 6.71 -0.87 26.12
N GLY A 234 5.86 0.12 26.42
CA GLY A 234 6.13 1.13 27.44
C GLY A 234 7.15 2.20 27.02
N ALA A 235 7.46 2.32 25.73
CA ALA A 235 8.41 3.31 25.22
C ALA A 235 7.77 4.70 25.02
N HIS A 236 6.46 4.85 25.22
CA HIS A 236 5.78 6.14 25.05
C HIS A 236 6.05 7.07 26.24
N LYS A 237 6.53 8.28 25.98
CA LYS A 237 6.81 9.25 27.03
C LYS A 237 5.51 9.83 27.57
N GLU A 238 5.49 10.13 28.87
CA GLU A 238 4.31 10.67 29.53
C GLU A 238 3.89 12.01 28.91
N GLY A 239 2.59 12.15 28.59
CA GLY A 239 2.03 13.38 28.02
C GLY A 239 2.33 13.61 26.53
N ALA A 240 3.10 12.76 25.86
CA ALA A 240 3.35 12.88 24.43
C ALA A 240 2.08 12.61 23.60
N ALA A 241 1.91 13.36 22.51
CA ALA A 241 0.85 13.16 21.53
C ALA A 241 1.27 12.11 20.48
N ALA A 242 0.28 11.53 19.79
CA ALA A 242 0.56 10.69 18.63
C ALA A 242 1.18 11.51 17.49
N VAL A 243 2.12 10.91 16.78
CA VAL A 243 2.96 11.57 15.77
C VAL A 243 2.30 11.58 14.40
N ALA A 244 1.69 10.46 14.02
CA ALA A 244 1.08 10.26 12.71
C ALA A 244 -0.17 9.37 12.81
N ASP A 245 -1.22 9.88 13.46
CA ASP A 245 -2.54 9.24 13.46
C ASP A 245 -3.07 9.06 12.04
N ARG A 246 -3.71 7.92 11.78
CA ARG A 246 -4.40 7.68 10.51
C ARG A 246 -5.53 8.72 10.34
N PRO A 247 -5.60 9.43 9.20
CA PRO A 247 -6.71 10.32 8.91
C PRO A 247 -8.06 9.58 8.92
N PRO A 248 -9.12 10.17 9.47
CA PRO A 248 -10.42 9.52 9.54
C PRO A 248 -11.08 9.44 8.16
N LEU A 249 -11.98 8.47 8.00
CA LEU A 249 -12.88 8.42 6.86
C LEU A 249 -13.98 9.48 7.03
N ASP A 250 -13.72 10.70 6.56
CA ASP A 250 -14.61 11.86 6.70
C ASP A 250 -14.96 12.48 5.35
N TRP A 251 -16.24 12.36 4.96
CA TRP A 251 -16.80 13.01 3.76
C TRP A 251 -17.65 14.26 4.08
N GLY A 252 -17.73 14.66 5.36
CA GLY A 252 -18.55 15.77 5.83
C GLY A 252 -20.00 15.42 6.16
N PRO A 253 -20.79 16.40 6.66
CA PRO A 253 -22.17 16.18 7.11
C PRO A 253 -23.19 16.10 5.97
N THR A 254 -22.84 16.60 4.78
CA THR A 254 -23.74 16.72 3.64
C THR A 254 -23.54 15.56 2.68
N LYS A 255 -24.64 15.06 2.12
CA LYS A 255 -24.61 14.04 1.07
C LYS A 255 -24.65 14.68 -0.32
N ASP A 256 -23.95 14.07 -1.25
CA ASP A 256 -24.16 14.31 -2.67
C ASP A 256 -25.50 13.72 -3.13
N THR A 257 -26.01 14.20 -4.26
CA THR A 257 -27.26 13.73 -4.87
C THR A 257 -27.03 12.83 -6.09
N GLY A 258 -25.91 12.09 -6.12
CA GLY A 258 -25.51 11.21 -7.23
C GLY A 258 -24.86 11.92 -8.41
N THR A 259 -24.34 13.14 -8.20
CA THR A 259 -23.66 13.92 -9.24
C THR A 259 -22.15 13.72 -9.24
N ILE A 260 -21.55 13.39 -8.10
CA ILE A 260 -20.17 12.88 -8.00
C ILE A 260 -20.21 11.38 -8.31
N THR A 261 -19.22 10.89 -9.05
CA THR A 261 -19.01 9.47 -9.29
C THR A 261 -17.75 9.01 -8.57
N LEU A 262 -17.87 7.94 -7.77
CA LEU A 262 -16.76 7.17 -7.24
C LEU A 262 -16.63 5.88 -8.06
N GLU A 263 -15.53 5.77 -8.80
CA GLU A 263 -15.16 4.54 -9.49
C GLU A 263 -14.18 3.75 -8.63
N VAL A 264 -14.47 2.47 -8.40
CA VAL A 264 -13.62 1.55 -7.64
C VAL A 264 -13.09 0.47 -8.58
N PHE A 265 -11.77 0.28 -8.61
CA PHE A 265 -11.10 -0.74 -9.42
C PHE A 265 -10.59 -1.88 -8.54
N PRO A 266 -11.44 -2.86 -8.18
CA PRO A 266 -11.04 -4.00 -7.35
C PRO A 266 -10.36 -5.09 -8.18
N SER A 267 -9.60 -5.95 -7.50
CA SER A 267 -9.21 -7.25 -8.04
C SER A 267 -9.48 -8.35 -7.04
N LEU A 268 -10.10 -9.45 -7.50
CA LEU A 268 -10.51 -10.56 -6.66
C LEU A 268 -9.37 -11.33 -5.99
N ARG A 269 -8.11 -11.07 -6.36
CA ARG A 269 -6.92 -11.64 -5.70
C ARG A 269 -6.19 -10.66 -4.80
N SER A 270 -6.58 -9.39 -4.77
CA SER A 270 -5.88 -8.40 -3.95
C SER A 270 -6.31 -8.52 -2.50
N PRO A 271 -5.37 -8.83 -1.57
CA PRO A 271 -5.68 -8.89 -0.15
C PRO A 271 -6.11 -7.50 0.37
N TYR A 272 -5.50 -6.41 -0.11
CA TYR A 272 -5.92 -5.05 0.21
C TYR A 272 -7.33 -4.72 -0.32
N THR A 273 -7.70 -5.21 -1.51
CA THR A 273 -9.09 -5.10 -1.98
C THR A 273 -10.05 -5.82 -1.02
N ALA A 274 -9.67 -6.96 -0.47
CA ALA A 274 -10.53 -7.73 0.43
C ALA A 274 -10.90 -6.99 1.73
N ILE A 275 -10.03 -6.11 2.23
CA ILE A 275 -10.29 -5.35 3.47
C ILE A 275 -11.01 -4.02 3.22
N ILE A 276 -10.94 -3.46 2.01
CA ILE A 276 -11.42 -2.09 1.75
C ILE A 276 -12.59 -2.00 0.77
N PHE A 277 -12.87 -3.04 -0.03
CA PHE A 277 -13.91 -2.97 -1.07
C PHE A 277 -15.29 -2.63 -0.48
N ASP A 278 -15.71 -3.34 0.56
CA ASP A 278 -17.00 -3.08 1.21
C ASP A 278 -17.03 -1.70 1.85
N LYS A 279 -15.91 -1.24 2.45
CA LYS A 279 -15.77 0.12 3.00
C LYS A 279 -15.88 1.20 1.94
N ALA A 280 -15.33 0.99 0.74
CA ALA A 280 -15.47 1.92 -0.36
C ALA A 280 -16.92 2.00 -0.87
N CYS A 281 -17.63 0.88 -0.87
CA CYS A 281 -19.03 0.88 -1.23
C CYS A 281 -19.91 1.52 -0.14
N GLU A 282 -19.64 1.25 1.14
CA GLU A 282 -20.26 1.92 2.28
C GLU A 282 -20.05 3.44 2.23
N LEU A 283 -18.84 3.89 1.90
CA LEU A 283 -18.53 5.32 1.69
C LEU A 283 -19.43 5.90 0.60
N ALA A 284 -19.58 5.21 -0.53
CA ALA A 284 -20.42 5.70 -1.62
C ALA A 284 -21.89 5.83 -1.20
N ASP A 285 -22.44 4.80 -0.57
CA ASP A 285 -23.82 4.78 -0.07
C ASP A 285 -24.06 5.88 0.98
N ALA A 286 -23.11 6.04 1.91
CA ALA A 286 -23.22 6.99 3.02
C ALA A 286 -23.09 8.44 2.55
N SER A 287 -22.21 8.71 1.60
CA SER A 287 -21.98 10.04 1.03
C SER A 287 -22.94 10.41 -0.10
N GLY A 288 -23.72 9.46 -0.64
CA GLY A 288 -24.70 9.72 -1.71
C GLY A 288 -24.09 9.89 -3.10
N VAL A 289 -22.79 9.61 -3.27
CA VAL A 289 -22.14 9.64 -4.59
C VAL A 289 -22.52 8.40 -5.41
N LYS A 290 -22.50 8.53 -6.73
CA LYS A 290 -22.72 7.39 -7.64
C LYS A 290 -21.53 6.44 -7.58
N LEU A 291 -21.77 5.18 -7.20
CA LEU A 291 -20.75 4.13 -7.27
C LEU A 291 -20.70 3.48 -8.66
N VAL A 292 -19.49 3.30 -9.19
CA VAL A 292 -19.22 2.46 -10.37
C VAL A 292 -18.11 1.47 -10.03
N VAL A 293 -18.40 0.17 -10.11
CA VAL A 293 -17.42 -0.88 -9.83
C VAL A 293 -16.80 -1.35 -11.14
N ARG A 294 -15.47 -1.31 -11.23
CA ARG A 294 -14.70 -1.60 -12.45
C ARG A 294 -13.66 -2.70 -12.19
N PRO A 295 -14.06 -3.98 -12.12
CA PRO A 295 -13.13 -5.04 -11.77
C PRO A 295 -11.99 -5.17 -12.78
N VAL A 296 -10.79 -5.44 -12.28
CA VAL A 296 -9.59 -5.67 -13.09
C VAL A 296 -8.90 -6.98 -12.73
N LEU A 297 -8.22 -7.58 -13.69
CA LEU A 297 -7.49 -8.82 -13.46
C LEU A 297 -6.29 -8.65 -12.51
N PRO A 298 -5.96 -9.66 -11.69
CA PRO A 298 -4.79 -9.63 -10.82
C PRO A 298 -3.48 -9.28 -11.56
N MET A 299 -2.62 -8.49 -10.94
CA MET A 299 -1.35 -8.03 -11.55
C MET A 299 -0.45 -9.18 -12.02
N VAL A 300 -0.35 -10.25 -11.23
CA VAL A 300 0.44 -11.45 -11.58
C VAL A 300 -0.10 -12.13 -12.85
N MET A 301 -1.42 -12.14 -13.02
CA MET A 301 -2.07 -12.67 -14.22
C MET A 301 -1.88 -11.73 -15.42
N ARG A 302 -1.64 -10.43 -15.20
CA ARG A 302 -1.26 -9.44 -16.22
C ARG A 302 0.22 -9.47 -16.61
N GLY A 303 1.04 -10.32 -15.98
CA GLY A 303 2.48 -10.42 -16.27
C GLY A 303 3.38 -9.56 -15.38
N VAL A 304 2.83 -8.92 -14.34
CA VAL A 304 3.66 -8.21 -13.37
C VAL A 304 4.35 -9.23 -12.44
N PRO A 305 5.66 -9.11 -12.16
CA PRO A 305 6.37 -10.06 -11.30
C PRO A 305 5.75 -10.19 -9.90
N GLY A 306 5.48 -11.43 -9.48
CA GLY A 306 5.13 -11.78 -8.11
C GLY A 306 6.35 -12.32 -7.36
N THR A 307 6.83 -11.58 -6.35
CA THR A 307 7.97 -12.01 -5.52
C THR A 307 7.50 -12.48 -4.14
N GLN A 308 8.25 -13.41 -3.54
CA GLN A 308 7.92 -13.95 -2.22
C GLN A 308 8.08 -12.90 -1.12
N THR A 309 9.13 -12.08 -1.19
CA THR A 309 9.40 -10.98 -0.26
C THR A 309 8.21 -10.02 -0.19
N LYS A 310 7.72 -9.58 -1.35
CA LYS A 310 6.53 -8.72 -1.48
C LYS A 310 5.28 -9.41 -0.95
N GLY A 311 5.09 -10.68 -1.26
CA GLY A 311 3.96 -11.47 -0.78
C GLY A 311 3.89 -11.55 0.75
N ARG A 312 5.01 -11.84 1.42
CA ARG A 312 5.05 -11.95 2.90
C ARG A 312 4.60 -10.64 3.57
N TYR A 313 5.22 -9.52 3.20
CA TYR A 313 4.89 -8.21 3.76
C TYR A 313 3.44 -7.82 3.50
N ILE A 314 2.95 -7.95 2.27
CA ILE A 314 1.58 -7.54 1.90
C ILE A 314 0.54 -8.28 2.74
N PHE A 315 0.69 -9.58 2.95
CA PHE A 315 -0.31 -10.36 3.69
C PHE A 315 -0.30 -10.05 5.19
N SER A 316 0.88 -9.89 5.80
CA SER A 316 0.96 -9.46 7.21
C SER A 316 0.46 -8.03 7.40
N ASP A 317 0.78 -7.12 6.47
CA ASP A 317 0.31 -5.73 6.52
C ASP A 317 -1.21 -5.67 6.32
N THR A 318 -1.75 -6.36 5.32
CA THR A 318 -3.21 -6.45 5.11
C THR A 318 -3.92 -6.94 6.37
N LYS A 319 -3.31 -7.90 7.10
CA LYS A 319 -3.91 -8.41 8.33
C LYS A 319 -4.05 -7.34 9.41
N ARG A 320 -2.95 -6.66 9.77
CA ARG A 320 -2.99 -5.60 10.79
C ARG A 320 -3.84 -4.41 10.36
N GLU A 321 -3.86 -4.09 9.06
CA GLU A 321 -4.72 -3.04 8.51
C GLU A 321 -6.20 -3.42 8.62
N GLY A 322 -6.56 -4.65 8.25
CA GLY A 322 -7.92 -5.18 8.37
C GLY A 322 -8.42 -5.24 9.82
N GLU A 323 -7.53 -5.61 10.76
CA GLU A 323 -7.82 -5.57 12.20
C GLU A 323 -8.04 -4.12 12.69
N ALA A 324 -7.19 -3.19 12.27
CA ALA A 324 -7.28 -1.77 12.67
C ALA A 324 -8.58 -1.08 12.21
N ILE A 325 -9.20 -1.55 11.12
CA ILE A 325 -10.49 -1.02 10.63
C ILE A 325 -11.69 -1.93 10.99
N GLY A 326 -11.48 -2.96 11.80
CA GLY A 326 -12.54 -3.84 12.30
C GLY A 326 -13.13 -4.81 11.27
N VAL A 327 -12.47 -5.03 10.14
CA VAL A 327 -12.91 -5.95 9.06
C VAL A 327 -12.32 -7.36 9.24
N GLY A 328 -11.12 -7.44 9.83
CA GLY A 328 -10.38 -8.70 9.99
C GLY A 328 -9.82 -9.26 8.68
N PHE A 329 -8.93 -10.25 8.81
CA PHE A 329 -8.29 -10.91 7.69
C PHE A 329 -7.74 -12.29 8.10
N GLY A 330 -8.01 -13.30 7.28
CA GLY A 330 -7.68 -14.70 7.52
C GLY A 330 -8.77 -15.47 8.28
N PRO A 331 -8.84 -16.80 8.12
CA PRO A 331 -7.95 -17.63 7.30
C PRO A 331 -8.14 -17.42 5.79
N VAL A 332 -7.07 -17.65 5.01
CA VAL A 332 -6.99 -17.37 3.57
C VAL A 332 -6.84 -18.63 2.71
N TYR A 333 -7.52 -18.63 1.56
CA TYR A 333 -7.31 -19.50 0.42
C TYR A 333 -7.07 -18.64 -0.85
N ASP A 334 -5.83 -18.57 -1.36
CA ASP A 334 -5.47 -17.65 -2.47
C ASP A 334 -6.28 -17.98 -3.75
N PRO A 335 -7.09 -17.04 -4.26
CA PRO A 335 -7.96 -17.24 -5.42
C PRO A 335 -7.22 -17.20 -6.77
N ILE A 336 -5.92 -16.87 -6.82
CA ILE A 336 -5.15 -16.63 -8.06
C ILE A 336 -5.44 -17.66 -9.16
N GLY A 337 -5.57 -17.22 -10.42
CA GLY A 337 -5.79 -18.10 -11.57
C GLY A 337 -7.25 -18.47 -11.80
N GLU A 338 -7.53 -19.75 -12.01
CA GLU A 338 -8.86 -20.24 -12.39
C GLU A 338 -10.02 -19.78 -11.47
N PRO A 339 -9.92 -19.74 -10.13
CA PRO A 339 -11.03 -19.25 -9.30
C PRO A 339 -11.44 -17.80 -9.61
N VAL A 340 -10.48 -16.91 -9.89
CA VAL A 340 -10.76 -15.53 -10.32
C VAL A 340 -11.48 -15.50 -11.67
N ARG A 341 -11.02 -16.28 -12.66
CA ARG A 341 -11.68 -16.35 -13.98
C ARG A 341 -13.13 -16.79 -13.86
N ARG A 342 -13.37 -17.83 -13.06
CA ARG A 342 -14.71 -18.38 -12.81
C ARG A 342 -15.60 -17.33 -12.16
N ALA A 343 -15.10 -16.60 -11.17
CA ALA A 343 -15.88 -15.52 -10.56
C ALA A 343 -16.16 -14.37 -11.53
N TYR A 344 -15.19 -13.97 -12.35
CA TYR A 344 -15.42 -12.93 -13.36
C TYR A 344 -16.39 -13.36 -14.45
N SER A 345 -16.41 -14.63 -14.86
CA SER A 345 -17.46 -15.12 -15.78
C SER A 345 -18.88 -14.98 -15.25
N LEU A 346 -19.05 -14.90 -13.92
CA LEU A 346 -20.35 -14.63 -13.30
C LEU A 346 -20.67 -13.14 -13.17
N PHE A 347 -19.67 -12.25 -13.30
CA PHE A 347 -19.84 -10.84 -12.96
C PHE A 347 -20.86 -10.11 -13.85
N PRO A 348 -20.84 -10.21 -15.20
CA PRO A 348 -21.85 -9.55 -16.03
C PRO A 348 -23.29 -10.02 -15.72
N TRP A 349 -23.46 -11.32 -15.47
CA TRP A 349 -24.74 -11.93 -15.10
C TRP A 349 -25.22 -11.51 -13.70
N ALA A 350 -24.32 -11.41 -12.73
CA ALA A 350 -24.65 -10.91 -11.40
C ALA A 350 -24.97 -9.41 -11.44
N ALA A 351 -24.20 -8.63 -12.20
CA ALA A 351 -24.40 -7.20 -12.37
C ALA A 351 -25.74 -6.86 -13.03
N SER A 352 -26.18 -7.64 -14.03
CA SER A 352 -27.49 -7.45 -14.67
C SER A 352 -28.68 -7.70 -13.72
N GLN A 353 -28.45 -8.38 -12.59
CA GLN A 353 -29.42 -8.57 -11.51
C GLN A 353 -29.21 -7.60 -10.35
N GLY A 354 -28.33 -6.61 -10.49
CA GLY A 354 -27.98 -5.68 -9.41
C GLY A 354 -27.16 -6.30 -8.27
N LYS A 355 -26.51 -7.45 -8.50
CA LYS A 355 -25.74 -8.23 -7.53
C LYS A 355 -24.24 -8.32 -7.81
N GLY A 356 -23.73 -7.41 -8.66
CA GLY A 356 -22.31 -7.34 -9.00
C GLY A 356 -21.44 -7.07 -7.78
N ARG A 357 -21.81 -6.10 -6.93
CA ARG A 357 -21.09 -5.76 -5.68
C ARG A 357 -21.09 -6.95 -4.72
N GLU A 358 -22.25 -7.55 -4.50
CA GLU A 358 -22.42 -8.66 -3.56
C GLU A 358 -21.64 -9.90 -4.00
N LEU A 359 -21.58 -10.19 -5.30
CA LEU A 359 -20.75 -11.28 -5.82
C LEU A 359 -19.27 -11.06 -5.50
N LEU A 360 -18.74 -9.86 -5.76
CA LEU A 360 -17.33 -9.56 -5.50
C LEU A 360 -17.02 -9.57 -4.00
N SER A 361 -17.90 -8.98 -3.19
CA SER A 361 -17.80 -8.97 -1.72
C SER A 361 -17.78 -10.40 -1.16
N ALA A 362 -18.77 -11.22 -1.54
CA ALA A 362 -18.87 -12.62 -1.11
C ALA A 362 -17.66 -13.45 -1.55
N PHE A 363 -17.10 -13.19 -2.73
CA PHE A 363 -15.89 -13.86 -3.20
C PHE A 363 -14.67 -13.50 -2.36
N LEU A 364 -14.45 -12.19 -2.12
CA LEU A 364 -13.32 -11.69 -1.32
C LEU A 364 -13.40 -12.23 0.11
N ASP A 365 -14.60 -12.24 0.70
CA ASP A 365 -14.85 -12.79 2.03
C ASP A 365 -14.55 -14.29 2.10
N ALA A 366 -15.08 -15.06 1.14
CA ALA A 366 -14.84 -16.50 1.03
C ALA A 366 -13.34 -16.82 0.88
N ALA A 367 -12.61 -16.04 0.09
CA ALA A 367 -11.18 -16.24 -0.16
C ALA A 367 -10.30 -15.82 1.03
N PHE A 368 -10.55 -14.64 1.60
CA PHE A 368 -9.60 -13.98 2.50
C PHE A 368 -10.00 -13.98 3.97
N ARG A 369 -11.22 -14.40 4.34
CA ARG A 369 -11.68 -14.50 5.74
C ARG A 369 -12.25 -15.86 6.11
N GLN A 370 -12.61 -16.69 5.14
CA GLN A 370 -13.19 -18.02 5.41
C GLN A 370 -12.37 -19.20 4.89
N ALA A 371 -11.29 -18.95 4.15
CA ALA A 371 -10.50 -19.97 3.44
C ALA A 371 -11.35 -21.01 2.67
N VAL A 372 -12.44 -20.56 2.03
CA VAL A 372 -13.31 -21.44 1.24
C VAL A 372 -12.54 -21.93 0.02
N ARG A 373 -12.72 -23.23 -0.29
CA ARG A 373 -12.21 -23.87 -1.51
C ARG A 373 -12.97 -23.44 -2.76
N ILE A 374 -12.81 -22.17 -3.11
CA ILE A 374 -13.41 -21.50 -4.27
C ILE A 374 -12.87 -22.03 -5.62
N ASP A 375 -11.83 -22.88 -5.60
CA ASP A 375 -11.37 -23.68 -6.74
C ASP A 375 -12.37 -24.79 -7.16
N THR A 376 -13.44 -24.99 -6.39
CA THR A 376 -14.44 -26.05 -6.60
C THR A 376 -15.84 -25.48 -6.81
N ASP A 377 -16.71 -26.23 -7.51
CA ASP A 377 -18.14 -25.90 -7.64
C ASP A 377 -18.82 -25.73 -6.28
N ARG A 378 -18.46 -26.56 -5.29
CA ARG A 378 -18.99 -26.45 -3.94
C ARG A 378 -18.61 -25.13 -3.27
N GLY A 379 -17.38 -24.64 -3.48
CA GLY A 379 -16.93 -23.36 -2.95
C GLY A 379 -17.57 -22.19 -3.71
N MET A 380 -17.57 -22.24 -5.04
CA MET A 380 -18.20 -21.19 -5.86
C MET A 380 -19.71 -21.09 -5.59
N LYS A 381 -20.38 -22.21 -5.35
CA LYS A 381 -21.78 -22.25 -4.91
C LYS A 381 -21.99 -21.42 -3.63
N LYS A 382 -21.11 -21.56 -2.62
CA LYS A 382 -21.20 -20.75 -1.40
C LYS A 382 -21.09 -19.26 -1.68
N VAL A 383 -20.17 -18.87 -2.57
CA VAL A 383 -19.99 -17.47 -2.97
C VAL A 383 -21.26 -16.92 -3.63
N VAL A 384 -21.80 -17.65 -4.60
CA VAL A 384 -23.03 -17.28 -5.32
C VAL A 384 -24.21 -17.15 -4.37
N GLU A 385 -24.42 -18.13 -3.49
CA GLU A 385 -25.54 -18.12 -2.55
C GLU A 385 -25.38 -17.01 -1.49
N ALA A 386 -24.16 -16.74 -1.02
CA ALA A 386 -23.88 -15.62 -0.11
C ALA A 386 -24.13 -14.24 -0.75
N ALA A 387 -23.97 -14.13 -2.07
CA ALA A 387 -24.34 -12.93 -2.83
C ALA A 387 -25.86 -12.78 -3.06
N GLY A 388 -26.67 -13.73 -2.57
CA GLY A 388 -28.12 -13.77 -2.79
C GLY A 388 -28.53 -14.23 -4.18
N LEU A 389 -27.64 -14.94 -4.89
CA LEU A 389 -27.86 -15.42 -6.25
C LEU A 389 -28.15 -16.93 -6.29
N SER A 390 -28.84 -17.37 -7.34
CA SER A 390 -29.18 -18.79 -7.54
C SER A 390 -28.00 -19.56 -8.13
N TRP A 391 -27.52 -20.59 -7.43
CA TRP A 391 -26.49 -21.49 -7.98
C TRP A 391 -26.96 -22.22 -9.25
N LYS A 392 -28.25 -22.55 -9.34
CA LYS A 392 -28.82 -23.22 -10.51
C LYS A 392 -28.67 -22.36 -11.76
N GLU A 393 -28.83 -21.04 -11.62
CA GLU A 393 -28.74 -20.06 -12.71
C GLU A 393 -27.30 -19.61 -12.96
N ALA A 394 -26.46 -19.55 -11.92
CA ALA A 394 -25.05 -19.22 -12.06
C ALA A 394 -24.26 -20.32 -12.77
N LYS A 395 -24.58 -21.59 -12.54
CA LYS A 395 -23.78 -22.72 -13.03
C LYS A 395 -23.58 -22.72 -14.55
N PRO A 396 -24.60 -22.47 -15.39
CA PRO A 396 -24.42 -22.34 -16.84
C PRO A 396 -23.57 -21.15 -17.29
N GLN A 397 -23.41 -20.12 -16.45
CA GLN A 397 -22.64 -18.90 -16.77
C GLN A 397 -21.14 -19.07 -16.48
N LEU A 398 -20.75 -20.11 -15.74
CA LEU A 398 -19.37 -20.35 -15.37
C LEU A 398 -18.49 -20.66 -16.58
N GLY A 399 -17.37 -19.95 -16.69
CA GLY A 399 -16.38 -20.16 -17.74
C GLY A 399 -16.73 -19.49 -19.07
N THR A 400 -17.78 -18.67 -19.13
CA THR A 400 -18.05 -17.80 -20.27
C THR A 400 -16.98 -16.72 -20.41
N ASP A 401 -16.92 -16.12 -21.60
CA ASP A 401 -15.94 -15.09 -21.96
C ASP A 401 -16.50 -13.67 -21.94
N ASP A 402 -17.79 -13.50 -21.63
CA ASP A 402 -18.53 -12.23 -21.74
C ASP A 402 -17.94 -11.11 -20.85
N TRP A 403 -17.25 -11.49 -19.78
CA TRP A 403 -16.56 -10.58 -18.86
C TRP A 403 -15.27 -9.98 -19.42
N LYS A 404 -14.65 -10.63 -20.41
CA LYS A 404 -13.27 -10.30 -20.84
C LYS A 404 -13.19 -8.90 -21.42
N ALA A 405 -14.17 -8.49 -22.23
CA ALA A 405 -14.18 -7.18 -22.86
C ALA A 405 -14.27 -6.06 -21.82
N GLU A 406 -15.21 -6.18 -20.86
CA GLU A 406 -15.40 -5.22 -19.78
C GLU A 406 -14.16 -5.11 -18.88
N VAL A 407 -13.60 -6.23 -18.44
CA VAL A 407 -12.40 -6.23 -17.58
C VAL A 407 -11.17 -5.70 -18.33
N THR A 408 -11.06 -5.96 -19.64
CA THR A 408 -9.98 -5.38 -20.47
C THR A 408 -10.11 -3.87 -20.56
N GLU A 409 -11.31 -3.34 -20.78
CA GLU A 409 -11.52 -1.89 -20.83
C GLU A 409 -11.28 -1.24 -19.46
N ASN A 410 -11.74 -1.86 -18.37
CA ASN A 410 -11.47 -1.36 -17.01
C ASN A 410 -9.96 -1.28 -16.72
N GLN A 411 -9.19 -2.26 -17.18
CA GLN A 411 -7.72 -2.21 -17.08
C GLN A 411 -7.11 -1.11 -17.91
N ARG A 412 -7.59 -0.92 -19.15
CA ARG A 412 -7.13 0.15 -20.04
C ARG A 412 -7.36 1.51 -19.39
N VAL A 413 -8.57 1.77 -18.90
CA VAL A 413 -8.90 3.02 -18.19
C VAL A 413 -7.98 3.23 -16.97
N MET A 414 -7.78 2.20 -16.15
CA MET A 414 -6.92 2.31 -14.98
C MET A 414 -5.45 2.62 -15.37
N ALA A 415 -4.93 1.94 -16.39
CA ALA A 415 -3.53 2.10 -16.80
C ALA A 415 -3.28 3.39 -17.60
N GLU A 416 -4.10 3.67 -18.60
CA GLU A 416 -3.89 4.76 -19.56
C GLU A 416 -4.49 6.08 -19.06
N ASP A 417 -5.72 6.05 -18.54
CA ASP A 417 -6.42 7.29 -18.17
C ASP A 417 -6.06 7.74 -16.73
N MET A 418 -5.78 6.80 -15.82
CA MET A 418 -5.45 7.11 -14.41
C MET A 418 -3.95 7.02 -14.11
N GLN A 419 -3.16 6.43 -15.03
CA GLN A 419 -1.73 6.12 -14.81
C GLN A 419 -1.51 5.28 -13.55
N LEU A 420 -2.35 4.25 -13.35
CA LEU A 420 -2.31 3.34 -12.21
C LEU A 420 -2.28 1.89 -12.68
N TRP A 421 -1.47 1.06 -12.01
CA TRP A 421 -1.34 -0.37 -12.31
C TRP A 421 -1.83 -1.28 -11.18
N GLY A 422 -1.85 -0.78 -9.95
CA GLY A 422 -2.22 -1.51 -8.74
C GLY A 422 -3.71 -1.45 -8.43
N VAL A 423 -4.11 -2.24 -7.42
CA VAL A 423 -5.48 -2.26 -6.88
C VAL A 423 -5.49 -2.40 -5.36
N PRO A 424 -6.53 -1.93 -4.66
CA PRO A 424 -7.66 -1.16 -5.19
C PRO A 424 -7.22 0.24 -5.62
N SER A 425 -7.75 0.69 -6.75
CA SER A 425 -7.58 2.06 -7.22
C SER A 425 -8.94 2.76 -7.26
N PHE A 426 -8.92 4.09 -7.12
CA PHE A 426 -10.12 4.91 -7.03
C PHE A 426 -10.02 6.07 -8.00
N ARG A 427 -11.16 6.45 -8.58
CA ARG A 427 -11.33 7.72 -9.32
C ARG A 427 -12.57 8.44 -8.81
N VAL A 428 -12.43 9.72 -8.49
CA VAL A 428 -13.54 10.61 -8.12
C VAL A 428 -13.69 11.65 -9.22
N SER A 429 -14.87 11.71 -9.82
CA SER A 429 -15.25 12.65 -10.89
C SER A 429 -16.59 13.31 -10.56
N GLY A 430 -16.94 14.44 -11.20
CA GLY A 430 -18.21 15.13 -10.95
C GLY A 430 -18.22 16.61 -11.35
N PRO A 431 -19.32 17.33 -11.08
CA PRO A 431 -19.49 18.73 -11.48
C PRO A 431 -18.41 19.64 -10.88
N GLY A 432 -18.01 20.65 -11.65
CA GLY A 432 -16.90 21.56 -11.36
C GLY A 432 -15.86 21.55 -12.49
N SER A 433 -14.88 22.46 -12.44
CA SER A 433 -13.76 22.50 -13.40
C SER A 433 -12.50 21.77 -12.88
N ALA A 434 -12.61 21.04 -11.78
CA ALA A 434 -11.49 20.26 -11.23
C ALA A 434 -11.28 18.99 -12.06
N PRO A 435 -10.03 18.62 -12.37
CA PRO A 435 -9.73 17.34 -13.00
C PRO A 435 -10.20 16.18 -12.12
N ASP A 436 -10.35 15.00 -12.72
CA ASP A 436 -10.61 13.77 -11.97
C ASP A 436 -9.51 13.53 -10.94
N PHE A 437 -9.91 13.19 -9.71
CA PHE A 437 -8.97 12.79 -8.67
C PHE A 437 -8.77 11.27 -8.73
N THR A 438 -7.51 10.83 -8.73
CA THR A 438 -7.17 9.39 -8.79
C THR A 438 -6.16 9.04 -7.72
N THR A 439 -6.34 7.87 -7.09
CA THR A 439 -5.42 7.37 -6.04
C THR A 439 -5.43 5.84 -6.00
N TRP A 440 -4.39 5.24 -5.43
CA TRP A 440 -4.18 3.81 -5.35
C TRP A 440 -3.77 3.40 -3.93
N GLY A 441 -4.41 2.34 -3.42
CA GLY A 441 -4.12 1.78 -2.10
C GLY A 441 -5.35 1.76 -1.21
N GLN A 442 -5.44 0.75 -0.33
CA GLN A 442 -6.54 0.68 0.64
C GLN A 442 -6.47 1.83 1.67
N ASP A 443 -5.25 2.24 1.98
CA ASP A 443 -4.85 3.37 2.84
C ASP A 443 -5.01 4.73 2.15
N ARG A 444 -5.81 4.80 1.07
CA ARG A 444 -6.22 6.05 0.42
C ARG A 444 -7.72 6.26 0.43
N LEU A 445 -8.51 5.36 1.03
CA LEU A 445 -9.96 5.56 1.09
C LEU A 445 -10.36 6.82 1.90
N TRP A 446 -9.60 7.17 2.93
CA TRP A 446 -9.81 8.44 3.65
C TRP A 446 -9.53 9.67 2.77
N LEU A 447 -8.59 9.57 1.83
CA LEU A 447 -8.28 10.64 0.89
C LEU A 447 -9.39 10.78 -0.17
N VAL A 448 -9.97 9.65 -0.60
CA VAL A 448 -11.19 9.62 -1.42
C VAL A 448 -12.35 10.33 -0.70
N ALA A 449 -12.55 10.07 0.59
CA ALA A 449 -13.59 10.74 1.37
C ALA A 449 -13.33 12.25 1.51
N ALA A 450 -12.08 12.66 1.74
CA ALA A 450 -11.70 14.06 1.77
C ALA A 450 -11.94 14.78 0.44
N GLU A 451 -11.66 14.13 -0.69
CA GLU A 451 -11.95 14.67 -2.02
C GLU A 451 -13.46 14.78 -2.28
N ILE A 452 -14.25 13.78 -1.87
CA ILE A 452 -15.72 13.85 -1.94
C ILE A 452 -16.22 15.05 -1.12
N LYS A 453 -15.73 15.23 0.12
CA LYS A 453 -16.07 16.35 0.99
C LYS A 453 -15.80 17.69 0.31
N LYS A 454 -14.62 17.83 -0.29
CA LYS A 454 -14.22 19.03 -1.04
C LYS A 454 -15.17 19.32 -2.19
N ARG A 455 -15.46 18.32 -3.05
CA ARG A 455 -16.37 18.51 -4.19
C ARG A 455 -17.82 18.79 -3.80
N ILE A 456 -18.28 18.30 -2.64
CA ILE A 456 -19.60 18.65 -2.10
C ILE A 456 -19.61 20.12 -1.65
N ALA A 457 -18.53 20.57 -0.99
CA ALA A 457 -18.38 21.96 -0.56
C ALA A 457 -18.30 22.92 -1.75
N ASP A 458 -17.57 22.59 -2.81
CA ASP A 458 -17.40 23.43 -4.01
C ASP A 458 -18.71 23.63 -4.82
N LYS A 459 -19.75 22.83 -4.56
CA LYS A 459 -21.08 23.00 -5.16
C LYS A 459 -22.03 23.88 -4.36
N SER A 460 -21.77 24.00 -3.06
CA SER A 460 -22.61 24.77 -2.13
C SER A 460 -22.25 26.24 -2.25
#